data_AF-A0A833HLF0-F1
#
_entry.id   AF-A0A833HLF0-F1
#
_cell.length_a   1.000
_cell.length_b   1.000
_cell.length_c   1.000
_cell.angle_alpha   90.00
_cell.angle_beta   90.00
_cell.angle_gamma   90.00
#
_symmetry.space_group_name_H-M   'P 1'
#
loop_
_entity.id
_entity.type
_entity.pdbx_description
1 polymer ?
#
loop_
_entity_poly.entity_id
_entity_poly.type
_entity_poly.pdbx_seq_one_letter_code
_entity_poly.pdbx_strand_id
1 'polypeptide(L)'
;MRKTLADMAKHIKSIILPEPLEAYGIKPVFEDISNEENIREGVLAFRAFLHQLCDVLIEEGDMYDNYKKIAHPFENRITISLSYPFLNNIKYLLRNIGFYGVLTEDGEALIAGNSIFYEKVSDSKNIECLRFLTDCGICVDGIDLSKRRQRLSEVETIKITYPDNPAMLTGLKAMAIAEIEFDTDGVRDTLDILLRCDYRVLKKVETDVGSILKETIRHLSENVQDFIMRLHQLHIDKGLKCDVIIKDFWIKIMYSHGRKEIWGINTSLNNGFEITVKARNTHEYPDTIKKLPLPVQEIIAKGYGCGKRRGVSAVCDRGCKGLCIPLDDSVLDISDGIEVWLDQELSCLRKK
;
A
#
# COMPACT_ATOMS: atom_id res chain seq x y z
N MET A 1 -20.54 -0.32 4.46
CA MET A 1 -20.48 1.15 4.35
C MET A 1 -19.38 1.49 3.35
N ARG A 2 -19.59 2.45 2.44
CA ARG A 2 -18.55 2.91 1.50
C ARG A 2 -17.42 3.56 2.31
N LYS A 3 -16.17 3.29 1.94
CA LYS A 3 -15.00 4.02 2.45
C LYS A 3 -14.78 5.29 1.63
N THR A 4 -14.72 6.44 2.28
CA THR A 4 -14.58 7.75 1.62
C THR A 4 -13.14 7.98 1.14
N LEU A 5 -12.91 9.06 0.41
CA LEU A 5 -11.55 9.50 0.06
C LEU A 5 -10.71 9.79 1.32
N ALA A 6 -11.32 10.37 2.36
CA ALA A 6 -10.67 10.57 3.66
C ALA A 6 -10.28 9.24 4.32
N ASP A 7 -11.12 8.20 4.25
CA ASP A 7 -10.75 6.86 4.74
C ASP A 7 -9.56 6.28 3.97
N MET A 8 -9.54 6.45 2.65
CA MET A 8 -8.40 6.03 1.81
C MET A 8 -7.13 6.80 2.18
N ALA A 9 -7.21 8.11 2.38
CA ALA A 9 -6.07 8.93 2.79
C ALA A 9 -5.52 8.49 4.17
N LYS A 10 -6.39 8.20 5.14
CA LYS A 10 -5.98 7.60 6.44
C LYS A 10 -5.26 6.26 6.25
N HIS A 11 -5.78 5.40 5.39
CA HIS A 11 -5.15 4.12 5.07
C HIS A 11 -3.77 4.31 4.44
N ILE A 12 -3.65 5.16 3.42
CA ILE A 12 -2.37 5.51 2.78
C ILE A 12 -1.38 6.03 3.81
N LYS A 13 -1.80 7.01 4.62
CA LYS A 13 -0.99 7.58 5.71
C LYS A 13 -0.46 6.51 6.67
N SER A 14 -1.24 5.46 6.95
CA SER A 14 -0.82 4.33 7.79
C SER A 14 0.18 3.39 7.11
N ILE A 15 0.20 3.29 5.78
CA ILE A 15 1.06 2.34 5.05
C ILE A 15 2.28 2.98 4.39
N ILE A 16 2.38 4.32 4.34
CA ILE A 16 3.59 5.05 3.97
C ILE A 16 4.76 4.54 4.82
N LEU A 17 5.90 4.16 4.25
CA LEU A 17 6.99 3.56 5.03
C LEU A 17 7.63 4.56 6.03
N PRO A 18 8.07 4.08 7.21
CA PRO A 18 8.72 4.93 8.22
C PRO A 18 10.12 5.37 7.76
N GLU A 19 10.82 6.11 8.61
CA GLU A 19 12.19 6.54 8.28
C GLU A 19 13.09 5.32 8.13
N PRO A 20 13.85 5.21 7.03
CA PRO A 20 14.91 4.24 6.98
C PRO A 20 15.90 4.55 8.12
N LEU A 21 15.98 3.65 9.10
CA LEU A 21 16.87 3.78 10.25
C LEU A 21 18.36 3.66 9.85
N GLU A 22 18.64 3.10 8.67
CA GLU A 22 19.99 2.84 8.17
C GLU A 22 20.18 3.40 6.76
N ALA A 23 21.37 3.95 6.50
CA ALA A 23 21.77 4.33 5.15
C ALA A 23 21.83 3.09 4.24
N TYR A 24 21.28 3.20 3.04
CA TYR A 24 21.22 2.10 2.06
C TYR A 24 21.73 2.55 0.70
N GLY A 25 22.54 1.71 0.02
CA GLY A 25 23.01 2.00 -1.33
C GLY A 25 21.85 2.12 -2.34
N ILE A 26 21.95 3.06 -3.28
CA ILE A 26 20.90 3.41 -4.25
C ILE A 26 21.20 2.81 -5.62
N LYS A 27 20.23 2.16 -6.28
CA LYS A 27 20.45 1.55 -7.60
C LYS A 27 21.04 2.55 -8.62
N PRO A 28 21.94 2.11 -9.52
CA PRO A 28 22.60 3.02 -10.48
C PRO A 28 21.67 3.83 -11.38
N VAL A 29 20.45 3.34 -11.64
CA VAL A 29 19.44 4.05 -12.45
C VAL A 29 19.05 5.43 -11.91
N PHE A 30 19.37 5.73 -10.65
CA PHE A 30 19.08 7.02 -10.01
C PHE A 30 20.29 7.96 -9.93
N GLU A 31 21.48 7.52 -10.37
CA GLU A 31 22.72 8.32 -10.27
C GLU A 31 22.66 9.62 -11.06
N ASP A 32 21.89 9.67 -12.15
CA ASP A 32 21.69 10.87 -12.97
C ASP A 32 20.80 11.94 -12.30
N ILE A 33 20.14 11.61 -11.19
CA ILE A 33 19.29 12.54 -10.44
C ILE A 33 20.14 13.38 -9.49
N SER A 34 20.89 12.70 -8.62
CA SER A 34 21.76 13.31 -7.61
C SER A 34 22.62 12.23 -6.96
N ASN A 35 23.47 12.62 -6.00
CA ASN A 35 24.22 11.67 -5.19
C ASN A 35 23.29 10.88 -4.23
N GLU A 36 23.77 9.75 -3.69
CA GLU A 36 22.95 8.88 -2.84
C GLU A 36 22.42 9.56 -1.57
N GLU A 37 23.15 10.51 -0.99
CA GLU A 37 22.75 11.24 0.23
C GLU A 37 21.57 12.17 -0.07
N ASN A 38 21.69 12.98 -1.11
CA ASN A 38 20.63 13.90 -1.57
C ASN A 38 19.37 13.14 -2.00
N ILE A 39 19.50 11.95 -2.60
CA ILE A 39 18.33 11.12 -2.94
C ILE A 39 17.62 10.64 -1.68
N ARG A 40 18.36 10.18 -0.65
CA ARG A 40 17.76 9.75 0.62
C ARG A 40 17.07 10.91 1.32
N GLU A 41 17.71 12.07 1.39
CA GLU A 41 17.11 13.30 1.95
C GLU A 41 15.85 13.70 1.16
N GLY A 42 15.91 13.66 -0.17
CA GLY A 42 14.76 13.96 -1.01
C GLY A 42 13.60 13.00 -0.78
N VAL A 43 13.85 11.70 -0.63
CA VAL A 43 12.81 10.70 -0.31
C VAL A 43 12.17 10.99 1.06
N LEU A 44 12.95 11.38 2.06
CA LEU A 44 12.42 11.81 3.36
C LEU A 44 11.51 13.03 3.24
N ALA A 45 11.93 14.04 2.47
CA ALA A 45 11.15 15.24 2.20
C ALA A 45 9.87 14.94 1.40
N PHE A 46 9.94 14.09 0.37
CA PHE A 46 8.77 13.66 -0.41
C PHE A 46 7.76 12.89 0.43
N ARG A 47 8.23 12.07 1.37
CA ARG A 47 7.35 11.38 2.30
C ARG A 47 6.65 12.35 3.26
N ALA A 48 7.35 13.37 3.77
CA ALA A 48 6.72 14.42 4.57
C ALA A 48 5.62 15.14 3.77
N PHE A 49 5.89 15.44 2.50
CA PHE A 49 4.88 15.96 1.58
C PHE A 49 3.68 15.00 1.42
N LEU A 50 3.88 13.69 1.29
CA LEU A 50 2.76 12.74 1.20
C LEU A 50 1.92 12.69 2.47
N HIS A 51 2.52 12.88 3.65
CA HIS A 51 1.77 13.03 4.90
C HIS A 51 0.88 14.29 4.86
N GLN A 52 1.43 15.42 4.44
CA GLN A 52 0.67 16.67 4.26
C GLN A 52 -0.45 16.51 3.22
N LEU A 53 -0.16 15.90 2.07
CA LEU A 53 -1.16 15.58 1.05
C LEU A 53 -2.29 14.73 1.63
N CYS A 54 -1.97 13.72 2.45
CA CYS A 54 -2.98 12.91 3.13
C CYS A 54 -3.80 13.73 4.14
N ASP A 55 -3.17 14.66 4.87
CA ASP A 55 -3.87 15.51 5.83
C ASP A 55 -4.88 16.44 5.14
N VAL A 56 -4.49 17.09 4.04
CA VAL A 56 -5.41 17.89 3.22
C VAL A 56 -6.52 17.02 2.64
N LEU A 57 -6.23 15.81 2.15
CA LEU A 57 -7.27 14.86 1.69
C LEU A 57 -8.22 14.40 2.82
N ILE A 58 -7.77 14.34 4.06
CA ILE A 58 -8.61 13.96 5.20
C ILE A 58 -9.58 15.10 5.55
N GLU A 59 -9.11 16.34 5.50
CA GLU A 59 -9.87 17.52 5.85
C GLU A 59 -10.83 17.95 4.73
N GLU A 60 -10.37 17.90 3.48
CA GLU A 60 -11.06 18.48 2.32
C GLU A 60 -11.55 17.43 1.30
N GLY A 61 -11.19 16.16 1.48
CA GLY A 61 -11.41 15.10 0.49
C GLY A 61 -12.87 14.85 0.12
N ASP A 62 -13.81 15.20 0.99
CA ASP A 62 -15.24 15.06 0.71
C ASP A 62 -15.68 15.87 -0.53
N MET A 63 -15.03 17.00 -0.80
CA MET A 63 -15.29 17.82 -2.00
C MET A 63 -14.91 17.10 -3.30
N TYR A 64 -13.98 16.14 -3.20
CA TYR A 64 -13.39 15.44 -4.34
C TYR A 64 -13.82 13.96 -4.43
N ASP A 65 -14.63 13.47 -3.50
CA ASP A 65 -14.93 12.05 -3.33
C ASP A 65 -15.95 11.50 -4.36
N ASN A 66 -15.53 11.46 -5.62
CA ASN A 66 -16.33 11.11 -6.80
C ASN A 66 -16.12 9.66 -7.28
N TYR A 67 -16.74 8.69 -6.63
CA TYR A 67 -16.61 7.27 -7.02
C TYR A 67 -17.36 6.89 -8.31
N LYS A 68 -16.80 5.91 -9.04
CA LYS A 68 -17.47 5.21 -10.15
C LYS A 68 -17.91 3.80 -9.77
N LYS A 69 -17.27 3.20 -8.77
CA LYS A 69 -17.55 1.85 -8.26
C LYS A 69 -17.42 1.86 -6.74
N ILE A 70 -18.39 1.24 -6.06
CA ILE A 70 -18.24 0.88 -4.65
C ILE A 70 -17.58 -0.50 -4.61
N ALA A 71 -16.39 -0.59 -4.02
CA ALA A 71 -15.69 -1.85 -3.84
C ALA A 71 -16.57 -2.82 -3.03
N HIS A 72 -16.50 -4.11 -3.35
CA HIS A 72 -17.20 -5.10 -2.51
C HIS A 72 -16.60 -5.02 -1.10
N PRO A 73 -17.37 -5.15 -0.01
CA PRO A 73 -16.81 -5.08 1.35
C PRO A 73 -15.72 -6.13 1.65
N PHE A 74 -15.54 -7.11 0.77
CA PHE A 74 -14.60 -8.22 0.92
C PHE A 74 -13.43 -8.11 -0.08
N GLU A 75 -13.43 -7.08 -0.92
CA GLU A 75 -12.36 -6.78 -1.86
C GLU A 75 -11.17 -6.26 -1.05
N ASN A 76 -10.08 -7.04 -1.03
CA ASN A 76 -8.82 -6.61 -0.41
C ASN A 76 -8.14 -5.55 -1.28
N ARG A 77 -8.14 -5.77 -2.59
CA ARG A 77 -7.59 -4.83 -3.56
C ARG A 77 -8.67 -3.85 -3.97
N ILE A 78 -8.30 -2.59 -4.10
CA ILE A 78 -9.22 -1.54 -4.52
C ILE A 78 -8.61 -0.84 -5.71
N THR A 79 -9.32 -0.86 -6.83
CA THR A 79 -8.89 -0.12 -8.02
C THR A 79 -9.10 1.37 -7.79
N ILE A 80 -8.00 2.12 -7.61
CA ILE A 80 -8.01 3.57 -7.32
C ILE A 80 -8.74 4.33 -8.43
N SER A 81 -8.46 4.05 -9.71
CA SER A 81 -9.08 4.74 -10.84
C SER A 81 -10.62 4.64 -10.92
N LEU A 82 -11.21 3.62 -10.27
CA LEU A 82 -12.66 3.43 -10.20
C LEU A 82 -13.25 3.90 -8.86
N SER A 83 -12.51 3.70 -7.76
CA SER A 83 -13.03 3.94 -6.41
C SER A 83 -12.70 5.35 -5.91
N TYR A 84 -11.54 5.89 -6.31
CA TYR A 84 -11.02 7.21 -5.96
C TYR A 84 -10.40 7.92 -7.19
N PRO A 85 -11.20 8.28 -8.21
CA PRO A 85 -10.69 8.85 -9.45
C PRO A 85 -9.88 10.14 -9.27
N PHE A 86 -10.23 10.98 -8.28
CA PHE A 86 -9.46 12.18 -7.97
C PHE A 86 -8.03 11.85 -7.52
N LEU A 87 -7.87 10.96 -6.53
CA LEU A 87 -6.57 10.49 -6.06
C LEU A 87 -5.76 9.85 -7.18
N ASN A 88 -6.42 9.09 -8.07
CA ASN A 88 -5.77 8.56 -9.26
C ASN A 88 -5.18 9.69 -10.12
N ASN A 89 -5.93 10.76 -10.39
CA ASN A 89 -5.43 11.87 -11.22
C ASN A 89 -4.24 12.58 -10.54
N ILE A 90 -4.31 12.78 -9.22
CA ILE A 90 -3.20 13.33 -8.42
C ILE A 90 -1.95 12.44 -8.54
N LYS A 91 -2.09 11.12 -8.39
CA LYS A 91 -0.99 10.16 -8.56
C LYS A 91 -0.32 10.33 -9.93
N TYR A 92 -1.11 10.30 -11.01
CA TYR A 92 -0.60 10.39 -12.37
C TYR A 92 0.08 11.74 -12.63
N LEU A 93 -0.48 12.83 -12.10
CA LEU A 93 0.10 14.17 -12.23
C LEU A 93 1.43 14.27 -11.47
N LEU A 94 1.51 13.83 -10.21
CA LEU A 94 2.76 13.79 -9.44
C LEU A 94 3.82 12.95 -10.14
N ARG A 95 3.45 11.74 -10.59
CA ARG A 95 4.35 10.85 -11.33
C ARG A 95 4.89 11.55 -12.59
N ASN A 96 4.01 12.17 -13.37
CA ASN A 96 4.42 12.82 -14.61
C ASN A 96 5.29 14.06 -14.34
N ILE A 97 4.99 14.85 -13.30
CA ILE A 97 5.85 15.96 -12.85
C ILE A 97 7.25 15.46 -12.51
N GLY A 98 7.37 14.43 -11.66
CA GLY A 98 8.67 13.89 -11.26
C GLY A 98 9.45 13.25 -12.42
N PHE A 99 8.75 12.50 -13.28
CA PHE A 99 9.40 11.78 -14.37
C PHE A 99 9.82 12.69 -15.53
N TYR A 100 8.90 13.49 -16.05
CA TYR A 100 9.16 14.36 -17.21
C TYR A 100 9.81 15.69 -16.83
N GLY A 101 9.73 16.11 -15.57
CA GLY A 101 10.38 17.32 -15.08
C GLY A 101 11.90 17.18 -15.07
N VAL A 102 12.59 18.20 -15.59
CA VAL A 102 14.03 18.34 -15.50
C VAL A 102 14.35 19.13 -14.24
N LEU A 103 15.11 18.50 -13.32
CA LEU A 103 15.56 19.16 -12.10
C LEU A 103 16.60 20.21 -12.46
N THR A 104 16.45 21.42 -11.93
CA THR A 104 17.43 22.50 -12.12
C THR A 104 18.76 22.15 -11.42
N GLU A 105 19.86 22.75 -11.87
CA GLU A 105 21.20 22.49 -11.31
C GLU A 105 21.30 22.79 -9.81
N ASP A 106 20.54 23.79 -9.34
CA ASP A 106 20.42 24.15 -7.92
C ASP A 106 19.47 23.24 -7.13
N GLY A 107 18.71 22.36 -7.80
CA GLY A 107 17.73 21.46 -7.17
C GLY A 107 16.43 22.14 -6.73
N GLU A 108 16.27 23.44 -6.99
CA GLU A 108 15.17 24.25 -6.44
C GLU A 108 13.86 24.13 -7.22
N ALA A 109 13.90 23.61 -8.44
CA ALA A 109 12.73 23.51 -9.30
C ALA A 109 12.76 22.29 -10.23
N LEU A 110 11.56 21.83 -10.62
CA LEU A 110 11.36 20.97 -11.78
C LEU A 110 10.78 21.79 -12.92
N ILE A 111 11.46 21.79 -14.07
CA ILE A 111 11.01 22.45 -15.29
C ILE A 111 10.47 21.40 -16.25
N ALA A 112 9.25 21.57 -16.74
CA ALA A 112 8.61 20.65 -17.66
C ALA A 112 7.75 21.38 -18.69
N GLY A 113 7.38 20.66 -19.77
CA GLY A 113 6.34 21.11 -20.70
C GLY A 113 4.97 20.52 -20.35
N ASN A 114 4.06 20.52 -21.33
CA ASN A 114 2.71 19.95 -21.20
C ASN A 114 2.65 18.42 -20.98
N SER A 115 3.76 17.70 -21.09
CA SER A 115 3.83 16.25 -20.83
C SER A 115 3.51 15.87 -19.39
N ILE A 116 3.50 16.82 -18.46
CA ILE A 116 3.11 16.54 -17.08
C ILE A 116 1.61 16.23 -16.95
N PHE A 117 0.78 16.71 -17.87
CA PHE A 117 -0.67 16.56 -17.75
C PHE A 117 -1.12 15.13 -18.02
N TYR A 118 -2.15 14.70 -17.30
CA TYR A 118 -2.73 13.38 -17.51
C TYR A 118 -3.72 13.43 -18.68
N GLU A 119 -3.30 12.92 -19.83
CA GLU A 119 -4.07 12.95 -21.10
C GLU A 119 -5.44 12.24 -21.02
N LYS A 120 -5.62 11.32 -20.06
CA LYS A 120 -6.89 10.59 -19.90
C LYS A 120 -7.98 11.40 -19.19
N VAL A 121 -7.68 12.62 -18.75
CA VAL A 121 -8.64 13.53 -18.13
C VAL A 121 -8.65 14.90 -18.80
N SER A 122 -9.73 15.65 -18.60
CA SER A 122 -9.88 16.98 -19.19
C SER A 122 -8.91 17.99 -18.56
N ASP A 123 -8.60 19.06 -19.29
CA ASP A 123 -7.81 20.19 -18.79
C ASP A 123 -8.32 20.73 -17.46
N SER A 124 -9.64 20.83 -17.30
CA SER A 124 -10.25 21.28 -16.04
C SER A 124 -9.93 20.38 -14.85
N LYS A 125 -9.78 19.06 -15.06
CA LYS A 125 -9.42 18.10 -14.01
C LYS A 125 -7.93 18.15 -13.69
N ASN A 126 -7.08 18.36 -14.70
CA ASN A 126 -5.66 18.62 -14.47
C ASN A 126 -5.47 19.92 -13.65
N ILE A 127 -6.18 20.99 -13.99
CA ILE A 127 -6.16 22.26 -13.23
C ILE A 127 -6.68 22.08 -11.81
N GLU A 128 -7.78 21.33 -11.63
CA GLU A 128 -8.32 20.98 -10.30
C GLU A 128 -7.27 20.24 -9.44
N CYS A 129 -6.56 19.28 -10.04
CA CYS A 129 -5.47 18.57 -9.38
C CYS A 129 -4.29 19.48 -9.02
N LEU A 130 -3.88 20.39 -9.92
CA LEU A 130 -2.81 21.35 -9.64
C LEU A 130 -3.17 22.31 -8.51
N ARG A 131 -4.40 22.81 -8.46
CA ARG A 131 -4.88 23.66 -7.35
C ARG A 131 -4.77 22.93 -6.02
N PHE A 132 -5.24 21.69 -5.97
CA PHE A 132 -5.12 20.85 -4.78
C PHE A 132 -3.65 20.63 -4.37
N LEU A 133 -2.76 20.41 -5.34
CA LEU A 133 -1.32 20.30 -5.04
C LEU A 133 -0.74 21.61 -4.51
N THR A 134 -1.25 22.77 -4.93
CA THR A 134 -0.92 24.08 -4.35
C THR A 134 -1.42 24.23 -2.92
N ASP A 135 -2.60 23.71 -2.60
CA ASP A 135 -3.07 23.63 -1.21
C ASP A 135 -2.18 22.70 -0.36
N CYS A 136 -1.48 21.76 -0.99
CA CYS A 136 -0.45 20.91 -0.38
C CYS A 136 0.97 21.55 -0.40
N GLY A 137 1.12 22.83 -0.77
CA GLY A 137 2.39 23.57 -0.74
C GLY A 137 3.19 23.59 -2.05
N ILE A 138 2.77 22.89 -3.11
CA ILE A 138 3.44 22.95 -4.41
C ILE A 138 3.12 24.26 -5.14
N CYS A 139 4.17 25.00 -5.50
CA CYS A 139 4.04 26.22 -6.29
C CYS A 139 4.17 25.90 -7.79
N VAL A 140 3.24 26.43 -8.59
CA VAL A 140 3.15 26.16 -10.04
C VAL A 140 3.19 27.48 -10.80
N ASP A 141 4.26 27.71 -11.55
CA ASP A 141 4.40 28.84 -12.48
C ASP A 141 4.22 28.39 -13.93
N GLY A 142 3.77 29.31 -14.80
CA GLY A 142 3.53 29.07 -16.23
C GLY A 142 2.07 28.72 -16.57
N ILE A 143 1.19 28.61 -15.56
CA ILE A 143 -0.24 28.33 -15.72
C ILE A 143 -1.04 29.26 -14.83
N ASP A 144 -2.14 29.82 -15.34
CA ASP A 144 -3.07 30.59 -14.53
C ASP A 144 -4.06 29.65 -13.83
N LEU A 145 -3.73 29.27 -12.59
CA LEU A 145 -4.59 28.40 -11.79
C LEU A 145 -5.89 29.08 -11.36
N SER A 146 -6.07 30.40 -11.48
CA SER A 146 -7.36 31.04 -11.16
C SER A 146 -8.44 30.70 -12.21
N LYS A 147 -8.03 30.44 -13.45
CA LYS A 147 -8.93 30.07 -14.55
C LYS A 147 -9.35 28.61 -14.46
N ARG A 148 -10.67 28.37 -14.47
CA ARG A 148 -11.24 27.01 -14.48
C ARG A 148 -11.00 26.26 -15.80
N ARG A 149 -10.75 26.99 -16.89
CA ARG A 149 -10.50 26.46 -18.23
C ARG A 149 -9.39 27.24 -18.90
N GLN A 150 -8.37 26.54 -19.35
CA GLN A 150 -7.32 27.02 -20.24
C GLN A 150 -6.84 25.82 -21.06
N ARG A 151 -6.29 26.07 -22.25
CA ARG A 151 -5.78 25.00 -23.11
C ARG A 151 -4.40 24.59 -22.63
N LEU A 152 -4.32 23.41 -22.01
CA LEU A 152 -3.06 22.93 -21.44
C LEU A 152 -2.08 22.44 -22.51
N SER A 153 -2.59 22.06 -23.69
CA SER A 153 -1.74 21.67 -24.83
C SER A 153 -0.82 22.78 -25.34
N GLU A 154 -1.19 24.04 -25.10
CA GLU A 154 -0.44 25.23 -25.57
C GLU A 154 0.61 25.70 -24.54
N VAL A 155 0.73 25.04 -23.38
CA VAL A 155 1.70 25.40 -22.34
C VAL A 155 3.07 24.85 -22.70
N GLU A 156 4.02 25.76 -22.97
CA GLU A 156 5.39 25.41 -23.35
C GLU A 156 6.29 25.10 -22.16
N THR A 157 6.13 25.84 -21.06
CA THR A 157 7.00 25.71 -19.88
C THR A 157 6.19 25.88 -18.60
N ILE A 158 6.39 24.96 -17.68
CA ILE A 158 5.82 24.90 -16.35
C ILE A 158 6.99 24.76 -15.39
N LYS A 159 7.01 25.59 -14.36
CA LYS A 159 7.99 25.50 -13.28
C LYS A 159 7.27 25.07 -12.02
N ILE A 160 7.73 23.98 -11.43
CA ILE A 160 7.24 23.43 -10.17
C ILE A 160 8.30 23.68 -9.10
N THR A 161 7.90 24.29 -7.99
CA THR A 161 8.77 24.53 -6.83
C THR A 161 8.08 24.07 -5.54
N TYR A 162 8.88 23.81 -4.50
CA TYR A 162 8.38 23.47 -3.17
C TYR A 162 9.20 24.23 -2.11
N PRO A 163 8.82 25.48 -1.79
CA PRO A 163 9.67 26.41 -1.03
C PRO A 163 10.03 25.93 0.39
N ASP A 164 9.17 25.16 1.04
CA ASP A 164 9.39 24.72 2.42
C ASP A 164 10.57 23.76 2.54
N ASN A 165 10.77 22.89 1.54
CA ASN A 165 11.91 22.00 1.45
C ASN A 165 12.14 21.52 0.00
N PRO A 166 12.99 22.20 -0.78
CA PRO A 166 13.23 21.89 -2.19
C PRO A 166 13.70 20.46 -2.46
N ALA A 167 14.36 19.81 -1.50
CA ALA A 167 14.79 18.41 -1.61
C ALA A 167 13.61 17.45 -1.91
N MET A 168 12.38 17.84 -1.56
CA MET A 168 11.14 17.15 -1.93
C MET A 168 11.08 16.82 -3.43
N LEU A 169 11.54 17.74 -4.29
CA LEU A 169 11.52 17.58 -5.75
C LEU A 169 12.48 16.48 -6.23
N THR A 170 13.65 16.35 -5.59
CA THR A 170 14.58 15.23 -5.81
C THR A 170 13.92 13.90 -5.45
N GLY A 171 13.21 13.85 -4.31
CA GLY A 171 12.45 12.68 -3.88
C GLY A 171 11.32 12.33 -4.83
N LEU A 172 10.52 13.33 -5.25
CA LEU A 172 9.45 13.15 -6.22
C LEU A 172 9.99 12.58 -7.54
N LYS A 173 11.10 13.11 -8.04
CA LYS A 173 11.76 12.62 -9.26
C LYS A 173 12.20 11.16 -9.11
N ALA A 174 12.91 10.83 -8.03
CA ALA A 174 13.36 9.46 -7.77
C ALA A 174 12.19 8.47 -7.65
N MET A 175 11.14 8.82 -6.90
CA MET A 175 9.97 7.96 -6.71
C MET A 175 9.13 7.83 -7.99
N ALA A 176 9.05 8.87 -8.82
CA ALA A 176 8.35 8.82 -10.10
C ALA A 176 9.07 7.95 -11.13
N ILE A 177 10.40 8.02 -11.19
CA ILE A 177 11.22 7.10 -12.00
C ILE A 177 11.02 5.67 -11.50
N ALA A 178 11.05 5.46 -10.18
CA ALA A 178 10.85 4.15 -9.61
C ALA A 178 9.46 3.55 -9.93
N GLU A 179 8.40 4.36 -9.88
CA GLU A 179 7.06 3.95 -10.30
C GLU A 179 7.05 3.48 -11.76
N ILE A 180 7.68 4.21 -12.68
CA ILE A 180 7.65 3.87 -14.12
C ILE A 180 8.53 2.67 -14.45
N GLU A 181 9.73 2.60 -13.88
CA GLU A 181 10.72 1.56 -14.20
C GLU A 181 10.41 0.23 -13.50
N PHE A 182 9.83 0.26 -12.29
CA PHE A 182 9.69 -0.92 -11.44
C PHE A 182 8.25 -1.35 -11.15
N ASP A 183 7.22 -0.56 -11.45
CA ASP A 183 5.82 -1.01 -11.40
C ASP A 183 5.46 -1.87 -12.63
N THR A 184 6.21 -2.96 -12.83
CA THR A 184 6.14 -3.85 -13.98
C THR A 184 5.42 -5.16 -13.66
N ASP A 185 4.11 -5.09 -13.37
CA ASP A 185 3.20 -6.26 -13.53
C ASP A 185 2.28 -6.05 -14.74
N GLY A 186 2.90 -5.70 -15.88
CA GLY A 186 2.49 -5.92 -17.28
C GLY A 186 1.12 -5.47 -17.79
N VAL A 187 0.16 -5.09 -16.95
CA VAL A 187 -1.24 -4.84 -17.36
C VAL A 187 -1.93 -3.74 -16.54
N ARG A 188 -1.49 -3.46 -15.30
CA ARG A 188 -2.07 -2.43 -14.41
C ARG A 188 -0.97 -1.94 -13.46
N ASP A 189 -0.85 -0.62 -13.27
CA ASP A 189 -0.07 -0.02 -12.17
C ASP A 189 -0.53 -0.68 -10.87
N THR A 190 0.26 -1.58 -10.28
CA THR A 190 -0.22 -2.44 -9.19
C THR A 190 0.67 -2.42 -7.97
N LEU A 191 1.77 -1.68 -7.91
CA LEU A 191 2.57 -1.57 -6.68
C LEU A 191 2.33 -0.27 -5.91
N ASP A 192 1.85 0.78 -6.59
CA ASP A 192 1.67 2.15 -6.08
C ASP A 192 2.90 2.60 -5.26
N ILE A 193 4.09 2.45 -5.85
CA ILE A 193 5.40 2.77 -5.27
C ILE A 193 5.41 4.24 -4.82
N LEU A 194 4.90 5.13 -5.67
CA LEU A 194 4.88 6.57 -5.44
C LEU A 194 4.05 6.95 -4.21
N LEU A 195 2.77 6.57 -4.16
CA LEU A 195 1.87 6.97 -3.07
C LEU A 195 2.17 6.27 -1.74
N ARG A 196 2.89 5.15 -1.77
CA ARG A 196 3.37 4.47 -0.56
C ARG A 196 4.76 4.92 -0.12
N CYS A 197 5.43 5.76 -0.92
CA CYS A 197 6.84 6.09 -0.76
C CYS A 197 7.69 4.83 -0.49
N ASP A 198 7.53 3.80 -1.33
CA ASP A 198 8.18 2.50 -1.10
C ASP A 198 9.68 2.58 -1.45
N TYR A 199 10.49 3.24 -0.61
CA TYR A 199 11.91 3.50 -0.86
C TYR A 199 12.74 2.23 -1.05
N ARG A 200 12.22 1.06 -0.63
CA ARG A 200 12.91 -0.23 -0.74
C ARG A 200 13.20 -0.60 -2.19
N VAL A 201 12.40 -0.10 -3.15
CA VAL A 201 12.65 -0.32 -4.59
C VAL A 201 13.91 0.41 -5.08
N LEU A 202 14.33 1.47 -4.37
CA LEU A 202 15.54 2.24 -4.66
C LEU A 202 16.81 1.53 -4.20
N LYS A 203 16.70 0.56 -3.27
CA LYS A 203 17.85 -0.11 -2.66
C LYS A 203 18.58 -0.99 -3.68
N LYS A 204 19.92 -0.98 -3.65
CA LYS A 204 20.77 -1.95 -4.38
C LYS A 204 20.49 -3.39 -3.94
N VAL A 205 20.23 -3.59 -2.65
CA VAL A 205 19.99 -4.90 -2.03
C VAL A 205 18.52 -5.05 -1.68
N GLU A 206 17.95 -6.22 -1.99
CA GLU A 206 16.57 -6.55 -1.63
C GLU A 206 16.35 -6.45 -0.12
N THR A 207 15.16 -6.01 0.28
CA THR A 207 14.80 -5.92 1.69
C THR A 207 14.30 -7.28 2.17
N ASP A 208 14.88 -7.75 3.27
CA ASP A 208 14.45 -8.99 3.93
C ASP A 208 12.96 -8.93 4.32
N VAL A 209 12.30 -10.09 4.21
CA VAL A 209 10.88 -10.25 4.51
C VAL A 209 10.55 -9.96 5.98
N GLY A 210 11.43 -10.32 6.92
CA GLY A 210 11.26 -10.01 8.34
C GLY A 210 11.24 -8.50 8.59
N SER A 211 12.09 -7.75 7.90
CA SER A 211 12.13 -6.28 7.93
C SER A 211 10.84 -5.69 7.36
N ILE A 212 10.36 -6.20 6.22
CA ILE A 212 9.07 -5.79 5.63
C ILE A 212 7.91 -6.06 6.60
N LEU A 213 7.93 -7.22 7.29
CA LEU A 213 6.93 -7.57 8.28
C LEU A 213 6.92 -6.56 9.44
N LYS A 214 8.09 -6.29 10.03
CA LYS A 214 8.25 -5.34 11.14
C LYS A 214 7.74 -3.95 10.77
N GLU A 215 8.09 -3.45 9.58
CA GLU A 215 7.59 -2.17 9.06
C GLU A 215 6.07 -2.19 8.86
N THR A 216 5.50 -3.31 8.42
CA THR A 216 4.06 -3.45 8.13
C THR A 216 3.25 -3.40 9.42
N ILE A 217 3.71 -4.03 10.50
CA ILE A 217 2.96 -4.15 11.77
C ILE A 217 3.24 -3.04 12.78
N ARG A 218 4.10 -2.07 12.45
CA ARG A 218 4.61 -1.06 13.40
C ARG A 218 3.55 -0.19 14.11
N HIS A 219 2.34 -0.13 13.58
CA HIS A 219 1.22 0.64 14.15
C HIS A 219 0.39 -0.14 15.17
N LEU A 220 0.62 -1.45 15.28
CA LEU A 220 -0.04 -2.29 16.26
C LEU A 220 0.61 -2.08 17.63
N SER A 221 -0.07 -2.48 18.71
CA SER A 221 0.53 -2.42 20.04
C SER A 221 1.79 -3.29 20.11
N GLU A 222 2.75 -2.92 20.96
CA GLU A 222 4.02 -3.65 21.11
C GLU A 222 3.81 -5.15 21.37
N ASN A 223 2.82 -5.49 22.21
CA ASN A 223 2.47 -6.88 22.50
C ASN A 223 1.97 -7.64 21.27
N VAL A 224 1.16 -7.00 20.42
CA VAL A 224 0.69 -7.60 19.15
C VAL A 224 1.84 -7.73 18.16
N GLN A 225 2.73 -6.73 18.09
CA GLN A 225 3.94 -6.82 17.27
C GLN A 225 4.81 -8.00 17.69
N ASP A 226 5.09 -8.15 18.99
CA ASP A 226 5.88 -9.24 19.55
C ASP A 226 5.23 -10.61 19.27
N PHE A 227 3.92 -10.72 19.44
CA PHE A 227 3.19 -11.93 19.09
C PHE A 227 3.37 -12.33 17.62
N ILE A 228 3.22 -11.38 16.71
CA ILE A 228 3.40 -11.62 15.28
C ILE A 228 4.84 -12.00 14.95
N MET A 229 5.84 -11.32 15.53
CA MET A 229 7.25 -11.62 15.29
C MET A 229 7.62 -13.02 15.83
N ARG A 230 7.06 -13.43 16.97
CA ARG A 230 7.20 -14.80 17.49
C ARG A 230 6.58 -15.82 16.55
N LEU A 231 5.35 -15.58 16.07
CA LEU A 231 4.70 -16.47 15.09
C LEU A 231 5.49 -16.57 13.79
N HIS A 232 6.03 -15.45 13.30
CA HIS A 232 6.91 -15.44 12.13
C HIS A 232 8.11 -16.35 12.35
N GLN A 233 8.88 -16.12 13.42
CA GLN A 233 10.10 -16.88 13.70
C GLN A 233 9.81 -18.37 13.87
N LEU A 234 8.79 -18.72 14.66
CA LEU A 234 8.37 -20.11 14.88
C LEU A 234 8.10 -20.86 13.57
N HIS A 235 7.41 -20.21 12.64
CA HIS A 235 7.01 -20.83 11.37
C HIS A 235 8.17 -20.86 10.36
N ILE A 236 9.06 -19.87 10.36
CA ILE A 236 10.32 -19.90 9.61
C ILE A 236 11.22 -21.05 10.10
N ASP A 237 11.36 -21.23 11.42
CA ASP A 237 12.13 -22.32 12.02
C ASP A 237 11.53 -23.70 11.68
N LYS A 238 10.21 -23.75 11.48
CA LYS A 238 9.50 -24.91 10.94
C LYS A 238 9.55 -25.00 9.40
N GLY A 239 10.44 -24.28 8.74
CA GLY A 239 10.71 -24.40 7.31
C GLY A 239 9.55 -23.98 6.41
N LEU A 240 8.65 -23.11 6.89
CA LEU A 240 7.66 -22.48 6.01
C LEU A 240 8.33 -21.42 5.15
N LYS A 241 7.90 -21.35 3.89
CA LYS A 241 8.29 -20.26 3.00
C LYS A 241 7.45 -19.03 3.33
N CYS A 242 8.10 -17.89 3.55
CA CYS A 242 7.43 -16.61 3.72
C CYS A 242 7.56 -15.78 2.45
N ASP A 243 6.43 -15.42 1.84
CA ASP A 243 6.36 -14.59 0.64
C ASP A 243 5.59 -13.30 0.93
N VAL A 244 6.01 -12.19 0.32
CA VAL A 244 5.31 -10.90 0.40
C VAL A 244 4.67 -10.58 -0.94
N ILE A 245 3.39 -10.24 -0.90
CA ILE A 245 2.64 -9.70 -2.04
C ILE A 245 2.15 -8.33 -1.65
N ILE A 246 2.68 -7.32 -2.32
CA ILE A 246 2.20 -5.95 -2.26
C ILE A 246 1.47 -5.71 -3.56
N LYS A 247 0.17 -5.39 -3.52
CA LYS A 247 -0.54 -4.86 -4.68
C LYS A 247 -1.44 -3.69 -4.31
N ASP A 248 -1.32 -2.57 -5.01
CA ASP A 248 -1.93 -1.28 -4.70
C ASP A 248 -1.62 -0.93 -3.24
N PHE A 249 -2.66 -0.69 -2.43
CA PHE A 249 -2.57 -0.47 -0.99
C PHE A 249 -2.86 -1.72 -0.16
N TRP A 250 -2.83 -2.91 -0.78
CA TRP A 250 -3.02 -4.19 -0.12
C TRP A 250 -1.68 -4.90 0.06
N ILE A 251 -1.34 -5.22 1.30
CA ILE A 251 -0.12 -5.96 1.64
C ILE A 251 -0.53 -7.31 2.23
N LYS A 252 0.05 -8.38 1.70
CA LYS A 252 -0.12 -9.73 2.20
C LYS A 252 1.23 -10.39 2.42
N ILE A 253 1.48 -10.85 3.64
CA ILE A 253 2.66 -11.63 4.03
C ILE A 253 2.15 -13.05 4.31
N MET A 254 2.58 -14.03 3.53
CA MET A 254 2.01 -15.39 3.56
C MET A 254 3.04 -16.46 3.89
N TYR A 255 2.63 -17.43 4.68
CA TYR A 255 3.42 -18.57 5.13
C TYR A 255 2.88 -19.84 4.50
N SER A 256 3.72 -20.50 3.70
CA SER A 256 3.34 -21.62 2.86
C SER A 256 4.23 -22.83 3.05
N HIS A 257 3.61 -24.02 3.06
CA HIS A 257 4.32 -25.30 2.96
C HIS A 257 4.22 -25.82 1.53
N GLY A 258 5.33 -25.83 0.81
CA GLY A 258 5.33 -26.03 -0.64
C GLY A 258 4.48 -24.96 -1.33
N ARG A 259 3.48 -25.38 -2.11
CA ARG A 259 2.54 -24.46 -2.80
C ARG A 259 1.28 -24.13 -1.98
N LYS A 260 1.17 -24.61 -0.74
CA LYS A 260 -0.03 -24.47 0.08
C LYS A 260 0.18 -23.39 1.14
N GLU A 261 -0.50 -22.27 0.96
CA GLU A 261 -0.64 -21.26 2.01
C GLU A 261 -1.36 -21.86 3.22
N ILE A 262 -0.76 -21.69 4.40
CA ILE A 262 -1.33 -22.10 5.69
C ILE A 262 -1.96 -20.89 6.37
N TRP A 263 -1.18 -19.81 6.50
CA TRP A 263 -1.65 -18.58 7.11
C TRP A 263 -0.90 -17.38 6.54
N GLY A 264 -1.36 -16.19 6.90
CA GLY A 264 -0.70 -14.95 6.54
C GLY A 264 -1.26 -13.76 7.28
N ILE A 265 -0.57 -12.64 7.15
CA ILE A 265 -0.99 -11.33 7.62
C ILE A 265 -1.44 -10.54 6.40
N ASN A 266 -2.54 -9.83 6.58
CA ASN A 266 -3.15 -9.05 5.53
C ASN A 266 -3.48 -7.66 6.08
N THR A 267 -3.17 -6.61 5.31
CA THR A 267 -3.68 -5.26 5.55
C THR A 267 -4.30 -4.67 4.29
N SER A 268 -5.53 -4.17 4.43
CA SER A 268 -6.25 -3.44 3.37
C SER A 268 -7.23 -2.43 3.93
N LEU A 269 -7.61 -1.43 3.12
CA LEU A 269 -8.57 -0.39 3.52
C LEU A 269 -9.90 -0.95 4.07
N ASN A 270 -10.40 -2.04 3.48
CA ASN A 270 -11.70 -2.59 3.86
C ASN A 270 -11.65 -3.50 5.10
N ASN A 271 -10.52 -4.16 5.36
CA ASN A 271 -10.42 -5.20 6.40
C ASN A 271 -9.44 -4.84 7.53
N GLY A 272 -8.71 -3.73 7.42
CA GLY A 272 -7.65 -3.39 8.37
C GLY A 272 -6.58 -4.49 8.41
N PHE A 273 -5.91 -4.62 9.56
CA PHE A 273 -4.96 -5.69 9.83
C PHE A 273 -5.67 -6.96 10.31
N GLU A 274 -5.38 -8.09 9.68
CA GLU A 274 -5.94 -9.39 10.05
C GLU A 274 -4.93 -10.53 9.84
N ILE A 275 -5.02 -11.56 10.66
CA ILE A 275 -4.47 -12.89 10.37
C ILE A 275 -5.50 -13.64 9.51
N THR A 276 -5.05 -14.23 8.41
CA THR A 276 -5.85 -15.13 7.59
C THR A 276 -5.34 -16.56 7.72
N VAL A 277 -6.20 -17.50 8.07
CA VAL A 277 -5.86 -18.93 8.20
C VAL A 277 -6.60 -19.77 7.15
N LYS A 278 -5.88 -20.65 6.46
CA LYS A 278 -6.38 -21.57 5.42
C LYS A 278 -6.55 -22.97 6.02
N ALA A 279 -7.45 -23.13 6.98
CA ALA A 279 -7.61 -24.38 7.73
C ALA A 279 -8.30 -25.49 6.92
N ARG A 280 -7.50 -26.34 6.28
CA ARG A 280 -7.99 -27.38 5.35
C ARG A 280 -8.15 -28.74 6.01
N ASN A 281 -7.55 -28.96 7.17
CA ASN A 281 -7.42 -30.26 7.77
C ASN A 281 -8.13 -30.36 9.14
N THR A 282 -9.04 -29.45 9.46
CA THR A 282 -9.78 -29.39 10.75
C THR A 282 -10.46 -30.70 11.16
N HIS A 283 -10.86 -31.52 10.18
CA HIS A 283 -11.42 -32.85 10.39
C HIS A 283 -10.41 -33.89 10.91
N GLU A 284 -9.10 -33.65 10.75
CA GLU A 284 -8.04 -34.56 11.20
C GLU A 284 -7.67 -34.37 12.68
N TYR A 285 -8.12 -33.29 13.34
CA TYR A 285 -7.75 -32.95 14.72
C TYR A 285 -8.91 -32.42 15.58
N PRO A 286 -10.09 -33.07 15.60
CA PRO A 286 -11.26 -32.56 16.30
C PRO A 286 -11.06 -32.42 17.82
N ASP A 287 -10.25 -33.28 18.43
CA ASP A 287 -9.98 -33.22 19.88
C ASP A 287 -9.04 -32.08 20.26
N THR A 288 -8.18 -31.64 19.34
CA THR A 288 -7.40 -30.41 19.53
C THR A 288 -8.33 -29.20 19.50
N ILE A 289 -9.26 -29.14 18.55
CA ILE A 289 -10.21 -28.03 18.42
C ILE A 289 -11.02 -27.82 19.70
N LYS A 290 -11.55 -28.90 20.31
CA LYS A 290 -12.31 -28.82 21.56
C LYS A 290 -11.56 -28.21 22.74
N LYS A 291 -10.22 -28.21 22.70
CA LYS A 291 -9.35 -27.67 23.75
C LYS A 291 -8.93 -26.22 23.50
N LEU A 292 -9.18 -25.68 22.30
CA LEU A 292 -8.85 -24.30 21.97
C LEU A 292 -9.78 -23.32 22.71
N PRO A 293 -9.38 -22.05 22.90
CA PRO A 293 -10.28 -21.01 23.40
C PRO A 293 -11.58 -20.94 22.60
N LEU A 294 -12.71 -20.69 23.26
CA LEU A 294 -14.03 -20.63 22.62
C LEU A 294 -14.06 -19.72 21.38
N PRO A 295 -13.47 -18.51 21.37
CA PRO A 295 -13.48 -17.68 20.17
C PRO A 295 -12.77 -18.33 18.98
N VAL A 296 -11.69 -19.09 19.22
CA VAL A 296 -10.97 -19.83 18.16
C VAL A 296 -11.83 -20.99 17.65
N GLN A 297 -12.54 -21.71 18.53
CA GLN A 297 -13.47 -22.75 18.13
C GLN A 297 -14.59 -22.19 17.23
N GLU A 298 -15.17 -21.05 17.61
CA GLU A 298 -16.20 -20.37 16.82
C GLU A 298 -15.68 -19.91 15.46
N ILE A 299 -14.44 -19.44 15.38
CA ILE A 299 -13.79 -19.10 14.10
C ILE A 299 -13.66 -20.35 13.22
N ILE A 300 -13.15 -21.46 13.77
CA ILE A 300 -12.99 -22.72 13.04
C ILE A 300 -14.34 -23.27 12.56
N ALA A 301 -15.38 -23.16 13.38
CA ALA A 301 -16.73 -23.65 13.08
C ALA A 301 -17.38 -22.94 11.88
N LYS A 302 -16.94 -21.71 11.53
CA LYS A 302 -17.39 -21.01 10.31
C LYS A 302 -17.01 -21.76 9.03
N GLY A 303 -15.99 -22.61 9.09
CA GLY A 303 -15.53 -23.43 7.97
C GLY A 303 -14.66 -22.67 6.96
N TYR A 304 -13.79 -23.40 6.28
CA TYR A 304 -12.90 -22.89 5.23
C TYR A 304 -13.29 -23.44 3.84
N GLY A 305 -13.23 -22.58 2.83
CA GLY A 305 -13.59 -22.89 1.44
C GLY A 305 -14.89 -22.19 1.00
N CYS A 306 -14.87 -21.53 -0.16
CA CYS A 306 -16.06 -20.91 -0.72
C CYS A 306 -17.08 -22.01 -1.09
N GLY A 307 -18.32 -21.90 -0.63
CA GLY A 307 -19.40 -22.80 -1.06
C GLY A 307 -19.45 -22.86 -2.58
N LYS A 308 -19.55 -24.07 -3.18
CA LYS A 308 -19.74 -24.23 -4.63
C LYS A 308 -20.96 -23.39 -5.03
N ARG A 309 -20.76 -22.32 -5.81
CA ARG A 309 -21.83 -21.43 -6.30
C ARG A 309 -22.93 -22.28 -6.95
N ARG A 310 -24.13 -22.29 -6.36
CA ARG A 310 -25.35 -22.81 -7.01
C ARG A 310 -26.32 -21.64 -7.15
N GLY A 311 -26.45 -21.12 -8.36
CA GLY A 311 -27.47 -20.12 -8.72
C GLY A 311 -26.95 -18.68 -8.88
N VAL A 312 -27.75 -17.88 -9.60
CA VAL A 312 -27.49 -16.47 -9.97
C VAL A 312 -27.62 -15.51 -8.76
N SER A 313 -28.21 -15.97 -7.66
CA SER A 313 -28.45 -15.21 -6.42
C SER A 313 -27.57 -15.62 -5.22
N ALA A 314 -26.58 -16.51 -5.42
CA ALA A 314 -25.72 -16.96 -4.33
C ALA A 314 -24.76 -15.83 -3.87
N VAL A 315 -24.94 -15.37 -2.62
CA VAL A 315 -24.09 -14.36 -1.98
C VAL A 315 -22.75 -15.00 -1.59
N CYS A 316 -21.64 -14.29 -1.83
CA CYS A 316 -20.29 -14.74 -1.48
C CYS A 316 -20.13 -14.90 0.04
N ASP A 317 -19.64 -16.07 0.50
CA ASP A 317 -19.45 -16.42 1.92
C ASP A 317 -18.00 -16.21 2.43
N ARG A 318 -17.09 -15.75 1.56
CA ARG A 318 -15.66 -15.52 1.83
C ARG A 318 -14.85 -16.77 2.19
N GLY A 319 -15.36 -17.99 2.10
CA GLY A 319 -14.64 -19.16 2.60
C GLY A 319 -13.27 -19.38 1.92
N CYS A 320 -13.09 -18.90 0.69
CA CYS A 320 -11.84 -18.94 -0.05
C CYS A 320 -10.80 -17.88 0.38
N LYS A 321 -11.20 -16.82 1.10
CA LYS A 321 -10.29 -15.81 1.70
C LYS A 321 -9.53 -16.39 2.90
N GLY A 322 -10.05 -17.42 3.54
CA GLY A 322 -9.52 -17.91 4.81
C GLY A 322 -10.35 -17.42 5.98
N LEU A 323 -10.15 -18.05 7.13
CA LEU A 323 -10.71 -17.62 8.39
C LEU A 323 -9.92 -16.39 8.86
N CYS A 324 -10.60 -15.27 9.04
CA CYS A 324 -9.99 -13.97 9.32
C CYS A 324 -10.11 -13.67 10.82
N ILE A 325 -8.99 -13.26 11.43
CA ILE A 325 -8.89 -12.84 12.82
C ILE A 325 -8.39 -11.39 12.80
N PRO A 326 -9.16 -10.41 13.31
CA PRO A 326 -8.66 -9.04 13.45
C PRO A 326 -7.37 -9.02 14.26
N LEU A 327 -6.44 -8.16 13.85
CA LEU A 327 -5.14 -8.02 14.50
C LEU A 327 -5.12 -6.73 15.33
N ASP A 328 -5.92 -6.72 16.40
CA ASP A 328 -5.94 -5.73 17.47
C ASP A 328 -5.60 -6.40 18.82
N ASP A 329 -5.64 -5.67 19.94
CA ASP A 329 -5.25 -6.21 21.25
C ASP A 329 -6.08 -7.43 21.69
N SER A 330 -7.29 -7.63 21.15
CA SER A 330 -8.12 -8.81 21.48
C SER A 330 -7.52 -10.12 20.95
N VAL A 331 -6.59 -10.05 19.98
CA VAL A 331 -5.89 -11.24 19.47
C VAL A 331 -5.03 -11.88 20.56
N LEU A 332 -4.57 -11.10 21.54
CA LEU A 332 -3.69 -11.56 22.62
C LEU A 332 -4.42 -12.54 23.55
N ASP A 333 -5.74 -12.39 23.72
CA ASP A 333 -6.56 -13.29 24.54
C ASP A 333 -6.65 -14.71 23.94
N ILE A 334 -6.31 -14.86 22.66
CA ILE A 334 -6.40 -16.12 21.91
C ILE A 334 -5.09 -16.53 21.25
N SER A 335 -3.97 -15.86 21.56
CA SER A 335 -2.67 -16.06 20.89
C SER A 335 -2.21 -17.51 20.92
N ASP A 336 -2.26 -18.13 22.10
CA ASP A 336 -1.79 -19.50 22.31
C ASP A 336 -2.67 -20.50 21.56
N GLY A 337 -3.97 -20.21 21.48
CA GLY A 337 -4.93 -20.99 20.69
C GLY A 337 -4.65 -20.90 19.19
N ILE A 338 -4.28 -19.72 18.69
CA ILE A 338 -3.88 -19.52 17.29
C ILE A 338 -2.61 -20.31 17.00
N GLU A 339 -1.60 -20.24 17.87
CA GLU A 339 -0.33 -20.96 17.68
C GLU A 339 -0.55 -22.47 17.60
N VAL A 340 -1.25 -23.06 18.58
CA VAL A 340 -1.59 -24.50 18.60
C VAL A 340 -2.36 -24.91 17.34
N TRP A 341 -3.29 -24.06 16.88
CA TRP A 341 -4.07 -24.34 15.68
C TRP A 341 -3.21 -24.36 14.41
N LEU A 342 -2.34 -23.36 14.23
CA LEU A 342 -1.45 -23.27 13.06
C LEU A 342 -0.46 -24.44 13.02
N ASP A 343 0.09 -24.80 14.17
CA ASP A 343 0.98 -25.96 14.32
C ASP A 343 0.31 -27.27 13.95
N GLN A 344 -0.94 -27.43 14.34
CA GLN A 344 -1.71 -28.62 14.02
C GLN A 344 -2.02 -28.70 12.52
N GLU A 345 -2.39 -27.59 11.88
CA GLU A 345 -2.57 -27.52 10.42
C GLU A 345 -1.28 -27.87 9.66
N LEU A 346 -0.13 -27.33 10.10
CA LEU A 346 1.17 -27.65 9.52
C LEU A 346 1.53 -29.13 9.70
N SER A 347 1.27 -29.69 10.88
CA SER A 347 1.56 -31.10 11.18
C SER A 347 0.76 -32.05 10.28
N CYS A 348 -0.50 -31.74 9.99
CA CYS A 348 -1.33 -32.51 9.04
C CYS A 348 -0.79 -32.45 7.61
N LEU A 349 -0.17 -31.33 7.20
CA LEU A 349 0.43 -31.20 5.88
C LEU A 349 1.74 -31.98 5.72
N ARG A 350 2.53 -32.15 6.79
CA ARG A 350 3.79 -32.90 6.78
C ARG A 350 3.63 -34.42 6.83
N LYS A 351 2.45 -34.90 7.28
CA LYS A 351 2.12 -36.34 7.30
C LYS A 351 1.77 -36.89 5.91
N LYS A 352 1.54 -36.01 4.94
CA LYS A 352 1.20 -36.30 3.53
C LYS A 352 2.42 -36.07 2.66
#